data_AF-U3A3J7-F1
#
_entry.id   AF-U3A3J7-F1
#
_cell.length_a   1.000
_cell.length_b   1.000
_cell.length_c   1.000
_cell.angle_alpha   90.00
_cell.angle_beta   90.00
_cell.angle_gamma   90.00
#
_symmetry.space_group_name_H-M   'P 1'
#
loop_
_entity.id
_entity.type
_entity.pdbx_description
1 polymer ?
#
loop_
_entity_poly.entity_id
_entity_poly.type
_entity_poly.pdbx_seq_one_letter_code
_entity_poly.pdbx_strand_id
1 'polypeptide(L)'
;MKESITKLVSDDRAVSPVIGVILMVAITVILAAVIGTFVLGLGGNLQQNAQAGVSVDSGNSTGYVSVTPTSFGPDTDSVACIHNGDWVNSTSTIGASILCNEGSNIVASGDGVSNSTIRTNVTA
;
A
#
# COMPACT_ATOMS: atom_id res chain seq x y z
N MET A 1 -58.91 -31.73 26.52
CA MET A 1 -58.34 -30.37 26.70
C MET A 1 -56.84 -30.40 26.36
N LYS A 2 -56.46 -30.59 25.08
CA LYS A 2 -55.05 -30.60 24.64
C LYS A 2 -54.79 -29.98 23.26
N GLU A 3 -55.77 -29.36 22.61
CA GLU A 3 -55.65 -28.98 21.18
C GLU A 3 -55.46 -27.49 20.88
N SER A 4 -55.25 -26.64 21.89
CA SER A 4 -55.16 -25.18 21.65
C SER A 4 -53.76 -24.58 21.73
N ILE A 5 -52.72 -25.39 21.98
CA ILE A 5 -51.35 -24.89 22.24
C ILE A 5 -50.34 -25.11 21.10
N THR A 6 -50.63 -25.98 20.12
CA THR A 6 -49.66 -26.32 19.06
C THR A 6 -49.72 -25.38 17.83
N LYS A 7 -50.78 -24.58 17.66
CA LYS A 7 -50.90 -23.64 16.54
C LYS A 7 -50.05 -22.36 16.67
N LEU A 8 -49.38 -22.16 17.80
CA LEU A 8 -48.51 -21.00 18.04
C LEU A 8 -47.03 -21.26 17.67
N VAL A 9 -46.67 -22.50 17.29
CA VAL A 9 -45.33 -22.89 16.77
C VAL A 9 -45.45 -23.35 15.32
N SER A 10 -46.29 -22.66 14.55
CA SER A 10 -46.32 -22.78 13.09
C SER A 10 -46.46 -21.39 12.50
N ASP A 11 -45.69 -20.46 13.07
CA ASP A 11 -45.39 -19.15 12.49
C ASP A 11 -44.41 -19.37 11.32
N ASP A 12 -44.81 -20.25 10.41
CA ASP A 12 -44.35 -20.27 9.03
C ASP A 12 -44.92 -18.98 8.46
N ARG A 13 -44.22 -17.88 8.73
CA ARG A 13 -44.40 -16.62 8.02
C ARG A 13 -44.02 -16.91 6.59
N ALA A 14 -44.96 -17.54 5.89
CA ALA A 14 -44.98 -17.71 4.45
C ALA A 14 -45.05 -16.28 3.92
N VAL A 15 -43.87 -15.69 3.78
CA VAL A 15 -43.68 -14.42 3.13
C VAL A 15 -44.35 -14.60 1.77
N SER A 16 -45.32 -13.74 1.45
CA SER A 16 -46.00 -13.87 0.17
C SER A 16 -44.95 -13.83 -0.94
N PRO A 17 -45.12 -14.57 -2.05
CA PRO A 17 -44.11 -14.67 -3.11
C PRO A 17 -43.57 -13.30 -3.55
N VAL A 18 -44.42 -12.28 -3.53
CA VAL A 18 -44.08 -10.89 -3.85
C VAL A 18 -43.26 -10.22 -2.74
N ILE A 19 -43.65 -10.38 -1.48
CA ILE A 19 -42.91 -9.77 -0.35
C ILE A 19 -41.55 -10.47 -0.17
N GLY A 20 -41.45 -11.76 -0.45
CA GLY A 20 -40.19 -12.50 -0.42
C GLY A 20 -39.17 -11.98 -1.43
N VAL A 21 -39.64 -11.69 -2.65
CA VAL A 21 -38.80 -11.09 -3.70
C VAL A 21 -38.34 -9.69 -3.31
N ILE A 22 -39.25 -8.85 -2.79
CA ILE A 22 -38.89 -7.49 -2.36
C ILE A 22 -37.83 -7.53 -1.25
N LEU A 23 -38.00 -8.41 -0.25
CA LEU A 23 -37.04 -8.52 0.86
C LEU A 23 -35.68 -9.08 0.41
N MET A 24 -35.67 -10.07 -0.48
CA MET A 24 -34.45 -10.63 -1.03
C MET A 24 -33.68 -9.60 -1.86
N VAL A 25 -34.38 -8.86 -2.72
CA VAL A 25 -33.76 -7.82 -3.55
C VAL A 25 -33.27 -6.66 -2.69
N ALA A 26 -34.04 -6.22 -1.69
CA ALA A 26 -33.65 -5.10 -0.84
C ALA A 26 -32.32 -5.37 -0.11
N ILE A 27 -32.17 -6.54 0.52
CA ILE A 27 -30.95 -6.88 1.27
C ILE A 27 -29.76 -7.02 0.33
N THR A 28 -29.93 -7.68 -0.81
CA THR A 28 -28.84 -7.87 -1.79
C THR A 28 -28.36 -6.56 -2.39
N VAL A 29 -29.28 -5.61 -2.67
CA VAL A 29 -28.93 -4.27 -3.15
C VAL A 29 -28.15 -3.48 -2.09
N ILE A 30 -28.56 -3.55 -0.82
CA ILE A 30 -27.82 -2.91 0.28
C ILE A 30 -26.42 -3.51 0.41
N LEU A 31 -26.30 -4.84 0.46
CA LEU A 31 -25.01 -5.50 0.59
C LEU A 31 -24.08 -5.22 -0.60
N ALA A 32 -24.60 -5.22 -1.82
CA ALA A 32 -23.83 -4.89 -3.01
C ALA A 32 -23.32 -3.43 -2.98
N ALA A 33 -24.18 -2.48 -2.59
CA ALA A 33 -23.79 -1.07 -2.47
C ALA A 33 -22.72 -0.86 -1.40
N VAL A 34 -22.88 -1.49 -0.24
CA VAL A 34 -21.93 -1.40 0.88
C VAL A 34 -20.58 -2.00 0.49
N ILE A 35 -20.55 -3.21 -0.05
CA ILE A 35 -19.28 -3.83 -0.46
C ILE A 35 -18.63 -3.03 -1.59
N GLY A 36 -19.42 -2.47 -2.52
CA GLY A 36 -18.91 -1.60 -3.58
C GLY A 36 -18.18 -0.37 -3.05
N THR A 37 -18.71 0.30 -2.01
CA THR A 37 -18.03 1.44 -1.38
C THR A 37 -16.81 1.01 -0.55
N PHE A 38 -16.86 -0.14 0.13
CA PHE A 38 -15.70 -0.69 0.83
C PHE A 38 -14.56 -1.04 -0.12
N VAL A 39 -14.84 -1.70 -1.24
CA VAL A 39 -13.84 -2.07 -2.26
C VAL A 39 -13.24 -0.83 -2.93
N LEU A 40 -14.08 0.16 -3.26
CA LEU A 40 -13.59 1.40 -3.86
C LEU A 40 -12.78 2.24 -2.85
N GLY A 41 -13.16 2.24 -1.58
CA GLY A 41 -12.42 2.89 -0.49
C GLY A 41 -11.07 2.25 -0.16
N LEU A 42 -10.88 0.96 -0.46
CA LEU A 42 -9.59 0.26 -0.36
C LEU A 42 -8.60 0.68 -1.46
N GLY A 43 -9.09 1.08 -2.64
CA GLY A 43 -8.23 1.53 -3.74
C GLY A 43 -7.46 2.83 -3.44
N GLY A 44 -8.03 3.72 -2.61
CA GLY A 44 -7.40 4.99 -2.23
C GLY A 44 -6.32 4.87 -1.14
N ASN A 45 -6.22 3.72 -0.47
CA ASN A 45 -5.22 3.47 0.58
C ASN A 45 -4.05 2.59 0.10
N LEU A 46 -4.00 2.24 -1.18
CA LEU A 46 -2.77 1.77 -1.80
C LEU A 46 -1.83 2.98 -1.92
N GLN A 47 -1.22 3.33 -0.79
CA GLN A 47 -0.20 4.36 -0.72
C GLN A 47 0.93 3.92 -1.64
N GLN A 48 0.92 4.43 -2.88
CA GLN A 48 2.02 4.26 -3.80
C GLN A 48 3.24 4.80 -3.08
N ASN A 49 4.24 3.94 -2.96
CA ASN A 49 5.50 4.27 -2.32
C ASN A 49 6.58 4.10 -3.38
N ALA A 50 7.53 5.04 -3.42
CA ALA A 50 8.60 4.97 -4.40
C ALA A 50 9.43 3.69 -4.13
N GLN A 51 9.80 2.95 -5.17
CA GLN A 51 10.62 1.75 -5.02
C GLN A 51 11.77 1.83 -6.01
N ALA A 52 13.00 1.58 -5.55
CA ALA A 52 14.15 1.43 -6.42
C ALA A 52 15.02 0.27 -5.98
N GLY A 53 15.61 -0.42 -6.95
CA GLY A 53 16.74 -1.31 -6.71
C GLY A 53 18.00 -0.48 -6.61
N VAL A 54 18.80 -0.73 -5.58
CA VAL A 54 20.07 -0.04 -5.38
C VAL A 54 21.17 -1.02 -5.02
N SER A 55 22.30 -0.90 -5.69
CA SER A 55 23.54 -1.57 -5.32
C SER A 55 24.36 -0.63 -4.47
N VAL A 56 24.80 -1.12 -3.32
CA VAL A 56 25.65 -0.36 -2.41
C VAL A 56 27.02 -1.03 -2.44
N ASP A 57 28.02 -0.26 -2.84
CA ASP A 57 29.41 -0.64 -2.86
C ASP A 57 30.16 0.22 -1.85
N SER A 58 30.78 -0.44 -0.89
CA SER A 58 31.75 0.09 0.04
C SER A 58 32.99 0.61 -0.69
N GLY A 59 32.87 1.77 -1.31
CA GLY A 59 33.96 2.41 -2.04
C GLY A 59 35.20 2.55 -1.16
N ASN A 60 36.38 2.45 -1.77
CA ASN A 60 37.67 2.42 -1.08
C ASN A 60 38.11 3.79 -0.50
N SER A 61 37.18 4.74 -0.33
CA SER A 61 37.40 6.10 0.17
C SER A 61 36.83 6.21 1.58
N THR A 62 37.69 6.54 2.55
CA THR A 62 37.33 6.65 3.97
C THR A 62 36.13 7.58 4.18
N GLY A 63 35.01 7.06 4.70
CA GLY A 63 33.83 7.85 5.08
C GLY A 63 32.72 7.96 4.04
N TYR A 64 32.87 7.34 2.85
CA TYR A 64 31.87 7.39 1.78
C TYR A 64 31.54 6.01 1.21
N VAL A 65 30.28 5.85 0.83
CA VAL A 65 29.74 4.64 0.22
C VAL A 65 29.20 4.99 -1.17
N SER A 66 29.56 4.17 -2.16
CA SER A 66 29.11 4.31 -3.54
C SER A 66 27.77 3.63 -3.71
N VAL A 67 26.75 4.40 -4.07
CA VAL A 67 25.37 3.95 -4.20
C VAL A 67 24.99 4.05 -5.67
N THR A 68 24.66 2.92 -6.28
CA THR A 68 24.32 2.84 -7.71
C THR A 68 22.89 2.32 -7.87
N PRO A 69 21.94 3.12 -8.37
CA PRO A 69 20.59 2.64 -8.66
C PRO A 69 20.64 1.61 -9.80
N THR A 70 20.08 0.43 -9.55
CA THR A 70 20.02 -0.68 -10.52
C THR A 70 18.68 -0.75 -11.25
N SER A 71 17.61 -0.24 -10.63
CA SER A 71 16.29 -0.13 -11.24
C SER A 71 15.43 0.91 -10.52
N PHE A 72 14.49 1.51 -11.25
CA PHE A 72 13.43 2.34 -10.68
C PHE A 72 12.08 1.65 -10.87
N GLY A 73 11.23 1.77 -9.86
CA GLY A 73 9.84 1.33 -9.90
C GLY A 73 8.96 2.30 -10.69
N PRO A 74 7.68 1.94 -10.91
CA PRO A 74 6.75 2.72 -11.74
C PRO A 74 6.53 4.15 -11.24
N ASP A 75 6.69 4.40 -9.95
CA ASP A 75 6.44 5.71 -9.32
C ASP A 75 7.72 6.27 -8.65
N THR A 76 8.89 6.02 -9.24
CA THR A 76 10.17 6.50 -8.70
C THR A 76 10.93 7.31 -9.73
N ASP A 77 11.28 8.53 -9.35
CA ASP A 77 11.96 9.49 -10.22
C ASP A 77 13.45 9.57 -9.88
N SER A 78 13.81 9.44 -8.60
CA SER A 78 15.20 9.51 -8.15
C SER A 78 15.49 8.65 -6.92
N VAL A 79 16.77 8.33 -6.75
CA VAL A 79 17.33 7.77 -5.52
C VAL A 79 18.24 8.81 -4.91
N ALA A 80 18.10 9.02 -3.61
CA ALA A 80 18.89 9.99 -2.87
C ALA A 80 19.43 9.42 -1.57
N CYS A 81 20.42 10.11 -1.03
CA CYS A 81 21.02 9.82 0.25
C CYS A 81 20.70 10.94 1.24
N ILE A 82 20.19 10.54 2.40
CA ILE A 82 19.87 11.42 3.52
C ILE A 82 20.83 11.13 4.66
N HIS A 83 21.53 12.16 5.14
CA HIS A 83 22.42 12.06 6.28
C HIS A 83 21.95 13.05 7.35
N ASN A 84 21.72 12.59 8.58
CA ASN A 84 21.20 13.41 9.69
C ASN A 84 19.93 14.23 9.38
N GLY A 85 19.13 13.79 8.40
CA GLY A 85 17.90 14.48 7.97
C GLY A 85 18.08 15.43 6.79
N ASP A 86 19.30 15.66 6.33
CA ASP A 86 19.61 16.50 5.17
C ASP A 86 19.83 15.68 3.91
N TRP A 87 19.38 16.21 2.77
CA TRP A 87 19.61 15.63 1.45
C TRP A 87 21.05 15.91 1.03
N VAL A 88 21.84 14.85 0.87
CA VAL A 88 23.27 14.96 0.54
C VAL A 88 23.48 14.91 -0.96
N ASN A 89 22.98 13.85 -1.59
CA ASN A 89 23.22 13.58 -3.00
C ASN A 89 22.05 12.79 -3.58
N SER A 90 21.74 13.00 -4.86
CA SER A 90 20.65 12.30 -5.54
C SER A 90 20.99 12.04 -6.99
N THR A 91 20.39 10.98 -7.53
CA THR A 91 20.50 10.61 -8.94
C THR A 91 19.14 10.12 -9.46
N SER A 92 18.78 10.58 -10.66
CA SER A 92 17.61 10.14 -11.42
C SER A 92 18.03 9.22 -12.59
N THR A 93 19.31 8.85 -12.67
CA THR A 93 19.85 8.02 -13.76
C THR A 93 20.24 6.64 -13.27
N ILE A 94 19.67 5.59 -13.86
CA ILE A 94 20.03 4.20 -13.58
C ILE A 94 21.49 3.96 -13.98
N GLY A 95 22.27 3.35 -13.09
CA GLY A 95 23.68 3.06 -13.30
C GLY A 95 24.64 4.22 -12.99
N ALA A 96 24.15 5.42 -12.68
CA ALA A 96 25.01 6.51 -12.22
C ALA A 96 25.28 6.36 -10.72
N SER A 97 26.54 6.09 -10.35
CA SER A 97 26.94 5.98 -8.95
C SER A 97 27.01 7.36 -8.28
N ILE A 98 26.40 7.46 -7.10
CA ILE A 98 26.51 8.63 -6.22
C ILE A 98 27.29 8.26 -4.96
N LEU A 99 28.06 9.21 -4.45
CA LEU A 99 28.75 9.08 -3.17
C LEU A 99 27.83 9.55 -2.05
N CYS A 100 27.69 8.72 -1.02
CA CYS A 100 26.89 8.99 0.16
C CYS A 100 27.76 8.83 1.40
N ASN A 101 27.60 9.71 2.39
CA ASN A 101 28.33 9.59 3.65
C ASN A 101 28.01 8.27 4.35
N GLU A 102 28.98 7.70 5.05
CA GLU A 102 28.71 6.61 5.98
C GLU A 102 27.63 7.03 7.00
N GLY A 103 26.75 6.10 7.36
CA GLY A 103 25.58 6.35 8.19
C GLY A 103 24.39 6.99 7.46
N SER A 104 24.48 7.25 6.15
CA SER A 104 23.35 7.78 5.39
C SER A 104 22.26 6.74 5.15
N ASN A 105 21.02 7.22 5.01
CA ASN A 105 19.88 6.44 4.57
C ASN A 105 19.67 6.65 3.07
N ILE A 106 19.48 5.57 2.32
CA ILE A 106 19.18 5.62 0.90
C ILE A 106 17.66 5.59 0.75
N VAL A 107 17.12 6.58 0.06
CA VAL A 107 15.69 6.75 -0.17
C VAL A 107 15.38 6.76 -1.66
N ALA A 108 14.29 6.11 -2.05
CA ALA A 108 13.61 6.34 -3.32
C ALA A 108 12.65 7.53 -3.14
N SER A 109 12.65 8.43 -4.12
CA SER A 109 11.76 9.58 -4.21
C SER A 109 11.01 9.54 -5.53
N GLY A 110 9.72 9.85 -5.52
CA GLY A 110 8.86 9.92 -6.69
C GLY A 110 7.92 11.11 -6.60
N ASP A 111 7.39 11.55 -7.74
CA ASP A 111 6.40 12.64 -7.77
C ASP A 111 5.01 12.11 -7.36
N GLY A 112 4.33 12.82 -6.46
CA GLY A 112 3.00 12.45 -5.97
C GLY A 112 2.92 11.21 -5.08
N VAL A 113 4.07 10.66 -4.67
CA VAL A 113 4.21 9.37 -3.97
C VAL A 113 5.09 9.55 -2.73
N SER A 114 4.81 8.77 -1.67
CA SER A 114 5.64 8.82 -0.46
C SER A 114 7.06 8.35 -0.75
N ASN A 115 8.05 8.98 -0.09
CA ASN A 115 9.43 8.53 -0.16
C ASN A 115 9.59 7.20 0.60
N SER A 116 10.39 6.30 0.05
CA SER A 116 10.65 4.99 0.65
C SER A 116 12.11 4.84 1.00
N THR A 117 12.41 4.52 2.24
CA THR A 117 13.78 4.19 2.64
C THR A 117 14.13 2.78 2.18
N ILE A 118 15.04 2.67 1.21
CA ILE A 118 15.51 1.40 0.65
C ILE A 118 16.51 0.74 1.59
N ARG A 119 17.40 1.54 2.18
CA ARG A 119 18.42 1.09 3.14
C ARG A 119 18.68 2.18 4.16
N THR A 120 18.93 1.78 5.40
CA THR A 120 19.33 2.68 6.48
C THR A 120 20.77 2.45 6.89
N ASN A 121 21.41 3.49 7.42
CA ASN A 121 22.72 3.43 8.05
C ASN A 121 23.75 2.67 7.21
N VAL A 122 23.97 3.17 5.99
CA VAL A 122 24.87 2.53 5.04
C VAL A 122 26.33 2.74 5.48
N THR A 123 27.10 1.66 5.57
CA THR A 123 28.52 1.69 5.97
C THR A 123 29.41 1.32 4.80
N ALA A 124 30.63 1.83 4.79
CA ALA A 124 31.71 1.27 3.98
C ALA A 124 32.13 -0.09 4.56
#